data_AF-A0A010SNU2-F1
#
_entry.id   AF-A0A010SNU2-F1
#
_cell.length_a   1.000
_cell.length_b   1.000
_cell.length_c   1.000
_cell.angle_alpha   90.00
_cell.angle_beta   90.00
_cell.angle_gamma   90.00
#
_symmetry.space_group_name_H-M   'P 1'
#
loop_
_entity.id
_entity.type
_entity.pdbx_description
1 polymer ?
#
loop_
_entity_poly.entity_id
_entity_poly.type
_entity_poly.pdbx_seq_one_letter_code
_entity_poly.pdbx_strand_id
1 'polypeptide(L)'
;MNQPVLNEVDLYLQRLGYDTPPPPTLDTLRHLQLRHTSTFAFENLSPLSGVPVSIDLESVQRKLLHDGRGGYCYELNNLYMALLQHLGYEVRGITGRVVMNAPQGTWAARTHRLTLLILNGVRYITDVGFGGMVPTAPLRLDTEDEQVTPHERFRITLGDGSYTLSAQVAGEWRAMYVFDLQRQEDVDYKIGNWYVSTHPESPFLQRLMVARTGPETRYTLNNGSYAIHRMGGASERREITDPEALIELLRETFGIQVPEHPTLRAAIARLIEPK
;
A
#
# COMPACT_ATOMS: atom_id res chain seq x y z
N MET A 1 12.91 -23.60 -11.69
CA MET A 1 13.26 -22.41 -10.88
C MET A 1 12.43 -22.52 -9.61
N ASN A 2 13.05 -22.63 -8.44
CA ASN A 2 12.31 -22.62 -7.17
C ASN A 2 11.51 -21.31 -7.10
N GLN A 3 10.19 -21.41 -6.95
CA GLN A 3 9.40 -20.23 -6.63
C GLN A 3 9.98 -19.64 -5.34
N PRO A 4 10.20 -18.32 -5.24
CA PRO A 4 10.56 -17.70 -3.98
C PRO A 4 9.49 -18.08 -2.96
N VAL A 5 9.90 -18.65 -1.82
CA VAL A 5 8.98 -19.10 -0.77
C VAL A 5 8.98 -18.06 0.34
N LEU A 6 7.80 -17.79 0.89
CA LEU A 6 7.65 -17.08 2.17
C LEU A 6 8.22 -17.99 3.26
N ASN A 7 9.43 -17.69 3.71
CA ASN A 7 10.20 -18.56 4.61
C ASN A 7 9.98 -18.21 6.08
N GLU A 8 9.53 -16.99 6.38
CA GLU A 8 9.38 -16.47 7.75
C GLU A 8 7.91 -16.22 8.11
N VAL A 9 7.04 -17.17 7.76
CA VAL A 9 5.59 -17.07 7.98
C VAL A 9 5.27 -16.81 9.45
N ASP A 10 5.90 -17.53 10.36
CA ASP A 10 5.63 -17.40 11.81
C ASP A 10 5.95 -16.00 12.31
N LEU A 11 7.09 -15.43 11.91
CA LEU A 11 7.47 -14.05 12.24
C LEU A 11 6.46 -13.06 11.63
N TYR A 12 6.05 -13.27 10.39
CA TYR A 12 5.08 -12.39 9.75
C TYR A 12 3.71 -12.42 10.44
N LEU A 13 3.22 -13.61 10.80
CA LEU A 13 1.99 -13.78 11.58
C LEU A 13 2.10 -13.15 12.97
N GLN A 14 3.23 -13.32 13.66
CA GLN A 14 3.49 -12.66 14.95
C GLN A 14 3.45 -11.14 14.83
N ARG A 15 4.06 -10.56 13.79
CA ARG A 15 3.96 -9.11 13.49
C ARG A 15 2.52 -8.65 13.26
N LEU A 16 1.67 -9.54 12.76
CA LEU A 16 0.23 -9.32 12.59
C LEU A 16 -0.59 -9.78 13.80
N GLY A 17 0.03 -10.11 14.94
CA GLY A 17 -0.65 -10.48 16.18
C GLY A 17 -1.33 -11.85 16.16
N TYR A 18 -0.75 -12.82 15.44
CA TYR A 18 -1.18 -14.22 15.41
C TYR A 18 -0.05 -15.13 15.90
N ASP A 19 -0.31 -15.89 16.96
CA ASP A 19 0.62 -16.90 17.47
C ASP A 19 0.62 -18.19 16.63
N THR A 20 -0.49 -18.46 15.95
CA THR A 20 -0.68 -19.61 15.05
C THR A 20 -1.42 -19.19 13.79
N PRO A 21 -1.22 -19.87 12.65
CA PRO A 21 -1.94 -19.60 11.41
C PRO A 21 -3.47 -19.63 11.59
N PRO A 22 -4.19 -18.53 11.30
CA PRO A 22 -5.65 -18.51 11.37
C PRO A 22 -6.28 -19.24 10.17
N PRO A 23 -7.54 -19.73 10.29
CA PRO A 23 -8.22 -20.38 9.18
C PRO A 23 -8.55 -19.40 8.04
N PRO A 24 -8.60 -19.85 6.76
CA PRO A 24 -8.83 -18.97 5.61
C PRO A 24 -10.31 -18.57 5.42
N THR A 25 -10.84 -17.77 6.35
CA THR A 25 -12.22 -17.26 6.32
C THR A 25 -12.26 -15.78 5.91
N LEU A 26 -13.44 -15.29 5.52
CA LEU A 26 -13.61 -13.87 5.19
C LEU A 26 -13.29 -12.96 6.39
N ASP A 27 -13.61 -13.40 7.61
CA ASP A 27 -13.31 -12.64 8.83
C ASP A 27 -11.81 -12.61 9.13
N THR A 28 -11.11 -13.73 8.93
CA THR A 28 -9.65 -13.74 8.97
C THR A 28 -9.05 -12.79 7.94
N LEU A 29 -9.55 -12.79 6.70
CA LEU A 29 -9.06 -11.90 5.64
C LEU A 29 -9.26 -10.41 5.99
N ARG A 30 -10.42 -10.06 6.57
CA ARG A 30 -10.70 -8.70 7.07
C ARG A 30 -9.70 -8.28 8.14
N HIS A 31 -9.47 -9.13 9.14
CA HIS A 31 -8.52 -8.84 10.21
C HIS A 31 -7.08 -8.76 9.72
N LEU A 32 -6.66 -9.69 8.85
CA LEU A 32 -5.33 -9.68 8.26
C LEU A 32 -5.06 -8.38 7.49
N GLN A 33 -5.98 -7.95 6.63
CA GLN A 33 -5.80 -6.73 5.85
C GLN A 33 -5.71 -5.49 6.75
N LEU A 34 -6.63 -5.35 7.70
CA LEU A 34 -6.64 -4.23 8.65
C LEU A 34 -5.37 -4.16 9.50
N ARG A 35 -4.92 -5.32 10.02
CA ARG A 35 -3.69 -5.41 10.81
C ARG A 35 -2.47 -5.11 9.94
N HIS A 36 -2.44 -5.59 8.70
CA HIS A 36 -1.32 -5.33 7.80
C HIS A 36 -1.14 -3.85 7.51
N THR A 37 -2.20 -3.14 7.14
CA THR A 37 -2.14 -1.69 6.87
C THR A 37 -1.84 -0.86 8.13
N SER A 38 -2.01 -1.46 9.32
CA SER A 38 -1.69 -0.84 10.60
C SER A 38 -0.29 -1.19 11.12
N THR A 39 0.29 -2.32 10.69
CA THR A 39 1.62 -2.78 11.10
C THR A 39 2.71 -2.26 10.17
N PHE A 40 2.49 -2.35 8.85
CA PHE A 40 3.50 -2.00 7.84
C PHE A 40 3.10 -0.72 7.12
N ALA A 41 3.94 0.31 7.22
CA ALA A 41 3.69 1.57 6.55
C ALA A 41 3.89 1.47 5.04
N PHE A 42 3.08 2.23 4.30
CA PHE A 42 3.43 2.62 2.95
C PHE A 42 4.52 3.68 2.99
N GLU A 43 5.59 3.53 2.22
CA GLU A 43 6.70 4.49 2.17
C GLU A 43 7.51 4.38 0.86
N ASN A 44 8.29 5.42 0.54
CA ASN A 44 9.18 5.43 -0.63
C ASN A 44 10.61 5.95 -0.34
N LEU A 45 11.17 5.68 0.84
CA LEU A 45 12.53 6.11 1.22
C LEU A 45 13.62 5.50 0.33
N SER A 46 13.45 4.25 -0.14
CA SER A 46 14.42 3.60 -1.03
C SER A 46 14.51 4.33 -2.39
N PRO A 47 13.41 4.56 -3.13
CA PRO A 47 13.43 5.42 -4.32
C PRO A 47 14.03 6.82 -4.08
N LEU A 48 13.67 7.49 -2.98
CA LEU A 48 14.18 8.82 -2.67
C LEU A 48 15.69 8.89 -2.43
N SER A 49 16.26 7.80 -1.93
CA SER A 49 17.70 7.69 -1.67
C SER A 49 18.49 7.14 -2.86
N GLY A 50 17.81 6.75 -3.94
CA GLY A 50 18.43 6.11 -5.10
C GLY A 50 18.81 4.64 -4.87
N VAL A 51 18.32 4.04 -3.77
CA VAL A 51 18.55 2.63 -3.46
C VAL A 51 17.60 1.77 -4.30
N PRO A 52 18.09 0.72 -4.98
CA PRO A 52 17.23 -0.20 -5.75
C PRO A 52 16.12 -0.79 -4.89
N VAL A 53 14.93 -0.94 -5.49
CA VAL A 53 13.78 -1.59 -4.84
C VAL A 53 13.65 -3.02 -5.35
N SER A 54 14.07 -3.97 -4.52
CA SER A 54 13.91 -5.41 -4.78
C SER A 54 12.53 -5.88 -4.32
N ILE A 55 11.82 -6.59 -5.19
CA ILE A 55 10.44 -7.06 -4.94
C ILE A 55 10.34 -8.59 -4.82
N ASP A 56 11.45 -9.32 -4.83
CA ASP A 56 11.47 -10.74 -4.49
C ASP A 56 11.17 -10.95 -3.00
N LEU A 57 10.56 -12.09 -2.67
CA LEU A 57 10.09 -12.33 -1.30
C LEU A 57 11.22 -12.35 -0.27
N GLU A 58 12.42 -12.80 -0.60
CA GLU A 58 13.54 -12.81 0.34
C GLU A 58 13.93 -11.38 0.76
N SER A 59 14.12 -10.50 -0.22
CA SER A 59 14.44 -9.09 0.01
C SER A 59 13.32 -8.36 0.74
N VAL A 60 12.06 -8.59 0.36
CA VAL A 60 10.90 -7.94 0.98
C VAL A 60 10.69 -8.42 2.42
N GLN A 61 10.84 -9.72 2.71
CA GLN A 61 10.76 -10.25 4.08
C GLN A 61 11.82 -9.61 4.97
N ARG A 62 13.08 -9.56 4.52
CA ARG A 62 14.16 -8.92 5.27
C ARG A 62 13.83 -7.46 5.60
N LYS A 63 13.47 -6.70 4.57
CA LYS A 63 13.15 -5.28 4.68
C LYS A 63 12.01 -5.02 5.68
N LEU A 64 10.89 -5.72 5.55
CA LEU A 64 9.68 -5.45 6.34
C LEU A 64 9.72 -6.10 7.73
N LEU A 65 10.23 -7.33 7.85
CA LEU A 65 10.18 -8.12 9.09
C LEU A 65 11.39 -7.92 10.00
N HIS A 66 12.55 -7.52 9.46
CA HIS A 66 13.79 -7.37 10.23
C HIS A 66 14.25 -5.91 10.31
N ASP A 67 14.32 -5.23 9.17
CA ASP A 67 14.88 -3.87 9.10
C ASP A 67 13.92 -2.79 9.66
N GLY A 68 12.71 -3.17 10.07
CA GLY A 68 11.71 -2.24 10.60
C GLY A 68 11.25 -1.19 9.59
N ARG A 69 11.27 -1.54 8.30
CA ARG A 69 10.84 -0.68 7.20
C ARG A 69 9.39 -0.98 6.79
N GLY A 70 8.84 -0.08 5.99
CA GLY A 70 7.66 -0.33 5.17
C GLY A 70 8.03 -0.72 3.74
N GLY A 71 7.14 -0.41 2.81
CA GLY A 71 7.39 -0.48 1.37
C GLY A 71 6.27 0.19 0.59
N TYR A 72 6.28 0.10 -0.73
CA TYR A 72 5.15 0.52 -1.56
C TYR A 72 4.36 -0.66 -2.14
N CYS A 73 3.42 -0.41 -3.06
CA CYS A 73 2.45 -1.40 -3.53
C CYS A 73 3.06 -2.71 -4.02
N TYR A 74 4.21 -2.67 -4.71
CA TYR A 74 4.85 -3.90 -5.20
C TYR A 74 5.45 -4.76 -4.10
N GLU A 75 5.91 -4.17 -3.00
CA GLU A 75 6.49 -4.88 -1.86
C GLU A 75 5.39 -5.38 -0.93
N LEU A 76 4.51 -4.48 -0.50
CA LEU A 76 3.44 -4.76 0.47
C LEU A 76 2.45 -5.79 -0.07
N ASN A 77 1.94 -5.61 -1.30
CA ASN A 77 0.99 -6.57 -1.86
C ASN A 77 1.65 -7.88 -2.27
N ASN A 78 2.97 -7.93 -2.53
CA ASN A 78 3.65 -9.21 -2.77
C ASN A 78 3.74 -10.05 -1.51
N LEU A 79 4.25 -9.45 -0.44
CA LEU A 79 4.41 -10.14 0.83
C LEU A 79 3.06 -10.63 1.36
N TYR A 80 2.05 -9.77 1.30
CA TYR A 80 0.70 -10.10 1.74
C TYR A 80 0.06 -11.20 0.89
N MET A 81 0.18 -11.15 -0.45
CA MET A 81 -0.31 -12.21 -1.33
C MET A 81 0.35 -13.55 -0.99
N ALA A 82 1.66 -13.58 -0.75
CA ALA A 82 2.37 -14.81 -0.38
C ALA A 82 1.87 -15.39 0.96
N LEU A 83 1.56 -14.54 1.94
CA LEU A 83 0.93 -14.99 3.19
C LEU A 83 -0.46 -15.56 2.95
N LEU A 84 -1.28 -14.91 2.13
CA LEU A 84 -2.62 -15.43 1.79
C LEU A 84 -2.52 -16.80 1.09
N GLN A 85 -1.58 -16.98 0.17
CA GLN A 85 -1.32 -18.29 -0.45
C GLN A 85 -0.92 -19.34 0.59
N HIS A 86 -0.03 -18.99 1.52
CA HIS A 86 0.38 -19.90 2.59
C HIS A 86 -0.79 -20.31 3.49
N LEU A 87 -1.70 -19.38 3.80
CA LEU A 87 -2.90 -19.65 4.59
C LEU A 87 -3.99 -20.43 3.82
N GLY A 88 -3.77 -20.73 2.53
CA GLY A 88 -4.67 -21.54 1.71
C GLY A 88 -5.74 -20.74 0.96
N TYR A 89 -5.62 -19.42 0.85
CA TYR A 89 -6.51 -18.64 -0.03
C TYR A 89 -6.13 -18.81 -1.50
N GLU A 90 -7.14 -18.91 -2.36
CA GLU A 90 -6.96 -18.84 -3.82
C GLU A 90 -6.76 -17.38 -4.24
N VAL A 91 -5.50 -16.99 -4.49
CA VAL A 91 -5.14 -15.61 -4.84
C VAL A 91 -4.17 -15.53 -6.00
N ARG A 92 -4.25 -14.42 -6.74
CA ARG A 92 -3.26 -14.01 -7.73
C ARG A 92 -3.13 -12.49 -7.78
N GLY A 93 -1.96 -12.01 -8.17
CA GLY A 93 -1.76 -10.58 -8.35
C GLY A 93 -2.37 -10.08 -9.67
N ILE A 94 -2.75 -8.81 -9.66
CA ILE A 94 -3.22 -8.03 -10.81
C ILE A 94 -2.60 -6.62 -10.73
N THR A 95 -2.72 -5.83 -11.79
CA THR A 95 -2.23 -4.45 -11.82
C THR A 95 -3.33 -3.45 -12.18
N GLY A 96 -3.14 -2.21 -11.77
CA GLY A 96 -4.07 -1.11 -12.00
C GLY A 96 -3.37 0.20 -12.37
N ARG A 97 -4.17 1.12 -12.90
CA ARG A 97 -3.79 2.48 -13.27
C ARG A 97 -4.26 3.41 -12.17
N VAL A 98 -3.33 4.10 -11.51
CA VAL A 98 -3.67 5.11 -10.50
C VAL A 98 -4.25 6.34 -11.20
N VAL A 99 -5.50 6.66 -10.91
CA VAL A 99 -6.21 7.84 -11.46
C VAL A 99 -6.56 8.86 -10.38
N MET A 100 -6.19 8.60 -9.13
CA MET A 100 -6.36 9.52 -8.02
C MET A 100 -5.71 10.88 -8.34
N ASN A 101 -6.50 11.95 -8.25
CA ASN A 101 -6.11 13.33 -8.59
C ASN A 101 -5.76 13.56 -10.07
N ALA A 102 -5.96 12.59 -10.96
CA ALA A 102 -5.84 12.79 -12.39
C ALA A 102 -7.14 13.39 -12.97
N PRO A 103 -7.08 14.20 -14.03
CA PRO A 103 -8.27 14.62 -14.76
C PRO A 103 -9.10 13.41 -15.21
N GLN A 104 -10.43 13.55 -15.20
CA GLN A 104 -11.33 12.50 -15.68
C GLN A 104 -10.98 12.10 -17.12
N GLY A 105 -10.95 10.80 -17.41
CA GLY A 105 -10.55 10.26 -18.71
C GLY A 105 -9.03 10.10 -18.91
N THR A 106 -8.20 10.45 -17.92
CA THR A 106 -6.75 10.22 -18.00
C THR A 106 -6.43 8.72 -18.03
N TRP A 107 -5.63 8.31 -19.01
CA TRP A 107 -5.14 6.94 -19.12
C TRP A 107 -3.72 6.82 -18.54
N ALA A 108 -3.62 6.70 -17.21
CA ALA A 108 -2.35 6.58 -16.50
C ALA A 108 -1.66 5.22 -16.76
N ALA A 109 -0.36 5.11 -16.49
CA ALA A 109 0.38 3.85 -16.57
C ALA A 109 -0.14 2.80 -15.56
N ARG A 110 0.04 1.50 -15.86
CA ARG A 110 -0.30 0.39 -14.94
C ARG A 110 0.80 0.21 -13.87
N THR A 111 0.82 1.12 -12.90
CA THR A 111 1.89 1.22 -11.88
C THR A 111 1.44 0.84 -10.47
N HIS A 112 0.22 0.33 -10.31
CA HIS A 112 -0.27 -0.19 -9.04
C HIS A 112 -0.40 -1.71 -9.09
N ARG A 113 -0.04 -2.39 -7.99
CA ARG A 113 -0.23 -3.83 -7.80
C ARG A 113 -1.28 -4.03 -6.71
N LEU A 114 -2.17 -5.00 -6.90
CA LEU A 114 -3.14 -5.47 -5.93
C LEU A 114 -3.41 -6.97 -6.13
N THR A 115 -4.26 -7.57 -5.29
CA THR A 115 -4.52 -9.01 -5.30
C THR A 115 -5.99 -9.32 -5.57
N LEU A 116 -6.24 -10.22 -6.52
CA LEU A 116 -7.54 -10.86 -6.73
C LEU A 116 -7.61 -12.13 -5.88
N LEU A 117 -8.73 -12.33 -5.18
CA LEU A 117 -8.98 -13.46 -4.30
C LEU A 117 -10.31 -14.12 -4.64
N ILE A 118 -10.35 -15.45 -4.63
CA ILE A 118 -11.57 -16.25 -4.74
C ILE A 118 -11.78 -16.99 -3.42
N LEU A 119 -12.94 -16.81 -2.81
CA LEU A 119 -13.32 -17.49 -1.58
C LEU A 119 -14.77 -17.96 -1.69
N ASN A 120 -14.98 -19.28 -1.57
CA ASN A 120 -16.30 -19.91 -1.69
C ASN A 120 -17.05 -19.50 -2.97
N GLY A 121 -16.33 -19.38 -4.10
CA GLY A 121 -16.87 -18.97 -5.39
C GLY A 121 -17.11 -17.47 -5.56
N VAL A 122 -16.82 -16.64 -4.54
CA VAL A 122 -16.99 -15.19 -4.59
C VAL A 122 -15.65 -14.51 -4.83
N ARG A 123 -15.61 -13.56 -5.77
CA ARG A 123 -14.42 -12.76 -6.08
C ARG A 123 -14.34 -11.52 -5.21
N TYR A 124 -13.13 -11.28 -4.69
CA TYR A 124 -12.76 -10.10 -3.93
C TYR A 124 -11.48 -9.50 -4.50
N ILE A 125 -11.28 -8.20 -4.31
CA ILE A 125 -9.94 -7.62 -4.30
C ILE A 125 -9.48 -7.41 -2.86
N THR A 126 -8.17 -7.52 -2.66
CA THR A 126 -7.50 -7.09 -1.44
C THR A 126 -6.26 -6.28 -1.81
N ASP A 127 -6.01 -5.23 -1.05
CA ASP A 127 -4.94 -4.28 -1.29
C ASP A 127 -4.47 -3.71 0.05
N VAL A 128 -3.18 -3.89 0.34
CA VAL A 128 -2.51 -3.38 1.54
C VAL A 128 -1.45 -2.33 1.21
N GLY A 129 -1.39 -1.85 -0.03
CA GLY A 129 -0.25 -1.12 -0.58
C GLY A 129 -0.57 0.13 -1.39
N PHE A 130 -1.82 0.61 -1.46
CA PHE A 130 -2.17 1.81 -2.24
C PHE A 130 -1.61 3.13 -1.69
N GLY A 131 -1.33 3.20 -0.38
CA GLY A 131 -0.88 4.42 0.31
C GLY A 131 -1.98 5.05 1.17
N GLY A 132 -2.11 6.38 1.14
CA GLY A 132 -2.97 7.13 2.07
C GLY A 132 -4.42 6.65 2.16
N MET A 133 -5.02 6.30 1.02
CA MET A 133 -6.42 5.84 0.90
C MET A 133 -6.53 4.33 0.69
N VAL A 134 -5.58 3.54 1.22
CA VAL A 134 -5.63 2.07 1.11
C VAL A 134 -6.93 1.49 1.72
N PRO A 135 -7.63 0.56 1.05
CA PRO A 135 -8.75 -0.15 1.64
C PRO A 135 -8.33 -0.92 2.88
N THR A 136 -9.14 -0.89 3.93
CA THR A 136 -8.83 -1.59 5.21
C THR A 136 -9.65 -2.86 5.42
N ALA A 137 -10.30 -3.32 4.36
CA ALA A 137 -11.01 -4.59 4.29
C ALA A 137 -11.01 -5.11 2.84
N PRO A 138 -11.16 -6.42 2.62
CA PRO A 138 -11.37 -6.98 1.29
C PRO A 138 -12.70 -6.49 0.72
N LEU A 139 -12.71 -6.18 -0.57
CA LEU A 139 -13.88 -5.64 -1.27
C LEU A 139 -14.38 -6.67 -2.27
N ARG A 140 -15.67 -6.97 -2.22
CA ARG A 140 -16.33 -7.86 -3.19
C ARG A 140 -16.28 -7.20 -4.57
N LEU A 141 -15.85 -7.96 -5.58
CA LEU A 141 -15.61 -7.45 -6.92
C LEU A 141 -16.90 -7.32 -7.74
N ASP A 142 -17.80 -8.30 -7.61
CA ASP A 142 -18.97 -8.47 -8.47
C ASP A 142 -20.24 -7.85 -7.86
N THR A 143 -20.10 -6.62 -7.35
CA THR A 143 -21.21 -5.77 -6.93
C THR A 143 -20.81 -4.31 -7.06
N GLU A 144 -21.76 -3.46 -7.44
CA GLU A 144 -21.60 -2.00 -7.45
C GLU A 144 -22.09 -1.33 -6.17
N ASP A 145 -22.58 -2.12 -5.20
CA ASP A 145 -23.03 -1.63 -3.91
C ASP A 145 -21.90 -0.92 -3.15
N GLU A 146 -22.29 0.04 -2.31
CA GLU A 146 -21.37 0.62 -1.34
C GLU A 146 -20.92 -0.45 -0.33
N GLN A 147 -19.61 -0.49 -0.06
CA GLN A 147 -18.99 -1.43 0.85
C GLN A 147 -18.37 -0.69 2.03
N VAL A 148 -18.89 -0.95 3.23
CA VAL A 148 -18.37 -0.40 4.48
C VAL A 148 -17.06 -1.09 4.82
N THR A 149 -16.05 -0.30 5.19
CA THR A 149 -14.79 -0.77 5.76
C THR A 149 -14.63 -0.18 7.16
N PRO A 150 -13.62 -0.60 7.94
CA PRO A 150 -13.29 0.10 9.19
C PRO A 150 -12.92 1.59 9.03
N HIS A 151 -12.72 2.06 7.80
CA HIS A 151 -12.49 3.47 7.48
C HIS A 151 -13.56 3.96 6.49
N GLU A 152 -13.16 4.59 5.38
CA GLU A 152 -14.09 5.12 4.38
C GLU A 152 -14.87 3.99 3.69
N ARG A 153 -16.01 4.36 3.13
CA ARG A 153 -16.78 3.50 2.22
C ARG A 153 -16.08 3.43 0.88
N PHE A 154 -16.08 2.25 0.29
CA PHE A 154 -15.58 2.01 -1.05
C PHE A 154 -16.69 1.48 -1.96
N ARG A 155 -16.52 1.66 -3.26
CA ARG A 155 -17.35 0.99 -4.27
C ARG A 155 -16.49 0.61 -5.46
N ILE A 156 -16.90 -0.43 -6.16
CA ILE A 156 -16.28 -0.87 -7.40
C ILE A 156 -17.34 -0.82 -8.50
N THR A 157 -17.09 -0.07 -9.56
CA THR A 157 -18.00 -0.01 -10.72
C THR A 157 -17.35 -0.67 -11.92
N LEU A 158 -18.13 -1.31 -12.77
CA LEU A 158 -17.65 -1.94 -14.01
C LEU A 158 -18.11 -1.14 -15.22
N GLY A 159 -17.17 -0.55 -15.97
CA GLY A 159 -17.44 0.21 -17.18
C GLY A 159 -16.38 -0.06 -18.25
N ASP A 160 -16.80 -0.17 -19.52
CA ASP A 160 -15.89 -0.37 -20.66
C ASP A 160 -14.88 -1.52 -20.47
N GLY A 161 -15.32 -2.60 -19.81
CA GLY A 161 -14.49 -3.79 -19.54
C GLY A 161 -13.43 -3.62 -18.44
N SER A 162 -13.44 -2.51 -17.71
CA SER A 162 -12.53 -2.23 -16.59
C SER A 162 -13.28 -1.90 -15.30
N TYR A 163 -12.71 -2.31 -14.18
CA TYR A 163 -13.19 -1.98 -12.85
C TYR A 163 -12.58 -0.66 -12.36
N THR A 164 -13.37 0.17 -11.70
CA THR A 164 -12.87 1.38 -11.03
C THR A 164 -13.16 1.28 -9.54
N LEU A 165 -12.10 1.26 -8.73
CA LEU A 165 -12.25 1.43 -7.28
C LEU A 165 -12.40 2.91 -6.96
N SER A 166 -13.43 3.25 -6.20
CA SER A 166 -13.64 4.60 -5.66
C SER A 166 -13.79 4.57 -4.14
N ALA A 167 -13.34 5.63 -3.47
CA ALA A 167 -13.55 5.88 -2.05
C ALA A 167 -14.49 7.08 -1.85
N GLN A 168 -15.34 7.05 -0.84
CA GLN A 168 -16.18 8.18 -0.46
C GLN A 168 -15.40 9.12 0.47
N VAL A 169 -15.11 10.34 0.00
CA VAL A 169 -14.34 11.35 0.72
C VAL A 169 -15.11 12.65 0.71
N ALA A 170 -15.41 13.20 1.90
CA ALA A 170 -16.18 14.44 2.06
C ALA A 170 -17.51 14.45 1.29
N GLY A 171 -18.21 13.31 1.24
CA GLY A 171 -19.49 13.15 0.53
C GLY A 171 -19.36 12.88 -0.97
N GLU A 172 -18.15 12.90 -1.53
CA GLU A 172 -17.91 12.68 -2.95
C GLU A 172 -17.21 11.34 -3.22
N TRP A 173 -17.58 10.68 -4.31
CA TRP A 173 -16.87 9.50 -4.79
C TRP A 173 -15.64 9.91 -5.59
N ARG A 174 -14.46 9.57 -5.06
CA ARG A 174 -13.19 9.81 -5.73
C ARG A 174 -12.68 8.51 -6.32
N ALA A 175 -12.36 8.52 -7.61
CA ALA A 175 -11.73 7.38 -8.28
C ALA A 175 -10.28 7.24 -7.81
N MET A 176 -9.91 6.04 -7.38
CA MET A 176 -8.58 5.73 -6.85
C MET A 176 -7.71 5.11 -7.94
N TYR A 177 -8.15 3.98 -8.48
CA TYR A 177 -7.48 3.28 -9.56
C TYR A 177 -8.45 2.46 -10.41
N VAL A 178 -8.05 2.26 -11.66
CA VAL A 178 -8.76 1.45 -12.66
C VAL A 178 -7.97 0.18 -12.91
N PHE A 179 -8.62 -0.97 -12.96
CA PHE A 179 -7.96 -2.25 -13.17
C PHE A 179 -8.82 -3.19 -14.00
N ASP A 180 -8.18 -4.19 -14.58
CA ASP A 180 -8.82 -5.30 -15.23
C ASP A 180 -8.32 -6.60 -14.58
N LEU A 181 -8.77 -7.75 -15.10
CA LEU A 181 -8.40 -9.06 -14.56
C LEU A 181 -7.27 -9.71 -15.36
N GLN A 182 -6.54 -8.94 -16.16
CA GLN A 182 -5.43 -9.46 -16.96
C GLN A 182 -4.45 -10.23 -16.07
N ARG A 183 -4.03 -11.41 -16.55
CA ARG A 183 -2.99 -12.19 -15.91
C ARG A 183 -1.68 -11.40 -15.92
N GLN A 184 -1.00 -11.38 -14.77
CA GLN A 184 0.30 -10.74 -14.58
C GLN A 184 1.29 -11.82 -14.14
N GLU A 185 2.54 -11.67 -14.52
CA GLU A 185 3.66 -12.50 -14.12
C GLU A 185 4.71 -11.66 -13.38
N ASP A 186 5.66 -12.31 -12.72
CA ASP A 186 6.71 -11.64 -11.95
C ASP A 186 7.48 -10.58 -12.75
N VAL A 187 7.66 -10.81 -14.05
CA VAL A 187 8.33 -9.87 -14.95
C VAL A 187 7.55 -8.57 -15.15
N ASP A 188 6.21 -8.63 -15.15
CA ASP A 188 5.35 -7.45 -15.32
C ASP A 188 5.48 -6.53 -14.10
N TYR A 189 5.53 -7.12 -12.89
CA TYR A 189 5.78 -6.36 -11.67
C TYR A 189 7.16 -5.74 -11.64
N LYS A 190 8.20 -6.44 -12.14
CA LYS A 190 9.57 -5.90 -12.23
C LYS A 190 9.65 -4.69 -13.15
N ILE A 191 8.96 -4.73 -14.30
CA ILE A 191 8.91 -3.60 -15.24
C ILE A 191 8.22 -2.40 -14.58
N GLY A 192 7.06 -2.62 -13.96
CA GLY A 192 6.33 -1.56 -13.24
C GLY A 192 7.15 -0.98 -12.08
N ASN A 193 7.75 -1.83 -11.25
CA ASN A 193 8.64 -1.45 -10.15
C ASN A 193 9.83 -0.63 -10.65
N TRP A 194 10.49 -1.03 -11.74
CA TRP A 194 11.62 -0.31 -12.31
C TRP A 194 11.21 1.10 -12.75
N TYR A 195 10.10 1.25 -13.47
CA TYR A 195 9.59 2.57 -13.83
C TYR A 195 9.31 3.42 -12.59
N VAL A 196 8.56 2.89 -11.63
CA VAL A 196 8.17 3.65 -10.43
C VAL A 196 9.39 4.02 -9.57
N SER A 197 10.39 3.14 -9.43
CA SER A 197 11.53 3.36 -8.53
C SER A 197 12.72 4.08 -9.17
N THR A 198 12.78 4.21 -10.51
CA THR A 198 13.96 4.76 -11.20
C THR A 198 13.68 5.82 -12.26
N HIS A 199 12.47 5.87 -12.83
CA HIS A 199 12.19 6.80 -13.92
C HIS A 199 12.24 8.26 -13.41
N PRO A 200 12.95 9.19 -14.08
CA PRO A 200 13.11 10.58 -13.61
C PRO A 200 11.80 11.33 -13.37
N GLU A 201 10.75 11.00 -14.14
CA GLU A 201 9.42 11.60 -14.01
C GLU A 201 8.53 10.90 -12.96
N SER A 202 8.98 9.80 -12.36
CA SER A 202 8.18 9.12 -11.34
C SER A 202 8.07 10.01 -10.09
N PRO A 203 6.85 10.24 -9.55
CA PRO A 203 6.67 11.03 -8.35
C PRO A 203 7.36 10.41 -7.13
N PHE A 204 7.66 9.11 -7.16
CA PHE A 204 8.35 8.40 -6.08
C PHE A 204 9.81 8.80 -5.90
N LEU A 205 10.45 9.45 -6.89
CA LEU A 205 11.79 10.04 -6.75
C LEU A 205 11.73 11.52 -6.35
N GLN A 206 10.56 12.15 -6.48
CA GLN A 206 10.40 13.60 -6.39
C GLN A 206 9.67 14.07 -5.13
N ARG A 207 9.00 13.16 -4.42
CA ARG A 207 8.17 13.47 -3.25
C ARG A 207 8.29 12.37 -2.22
N LEU A 208 8.31 12.74 -0.94
CA LEU A 208 8.15 11.81 0.16
C LEU A 208 6.68 11.49 0.34
N MET A 209 6.34 10.21 0.30
CA MET A 209 4.99 9.71 0.47
C MET A 209 5.01 8.62 1.52
N VAL A 210 4.39 8.86 2.66
CA VAL A 210 4.28 7.89 3.75
C VAL A 210 2.83 7.82 4.23
N ALA A 211 2.34 6.61 4.45
CA ALA A 211 1.02 6.41 5.02
C ALA A 211 0.98 5.20 5.94
N ARG A 212 0.16 5.28 6.98
CA ARG A 212 -0.12 4.17 7.89
C ARG A 212 -1.52 4.34 8.45
N THR A 213 -2.23 3.22 8.64
CA THR A 213 -3.54 3.22 9.31
C THR A 213 -3.37 2.95 10.81
N GLY A 214 -4.27 3.47 11.61
CA GLY A 214 -4.46 3.13 13.02
C GLY A 214 -5.94 2.82 13.28
N PRO A 215 -6.35 2.64 14.55
CA PRO A 215 -7.75 2.48 14.89
C PRO A 215 -8.57 3.68 14.39
N GLU A 216 -9.40 3.47 13.37
CA GLU A 216 -10.26 4.48 12.73
C GLU A 216 -9.53 5.80 12.38
N THR A 217 -8.24 5.71 12.06
CA THR A 217 -7.37 6.87 11.83
C THR A 217 -6.42 6.60 10.68
N ARG A 218 -6.24 7.58 9.80
CA ARG A 218 -5.19 7.57 8.78
C ARG A 218 -4.13 8.61 9.11
N TYR A 219 -2.87 8.17 9.07
CA TYR A 219 -1.71 9.03 9.11
C TYR A 219 -1.14 9.12 7.70
N THR A 220 -0.91 10.34 7.22
CA THR A 220 -0.28 10.58 5.92
C THR A 220 0.77 11.67 6.03
N LEU A 221 1.86 11.49 5.30
CA LEU A 221 2.93 12.46 5.16
C LEU A 221 3.22 12.60 3.68
N ASN A 222 3.12 13.83 3.17
CA ASN A 222 3.50 14.19 1.82
C ASN A 222 4.50 15.34 1.89
N ASN A 223 5.78 15.04 1.67
CA ASN A 223 6.89 15.94 2.02
C ASN A 223 6.79 16.38 3.49
N GLY A 224 6.71 17.68 3.78
CA GLY A 224 6.52 18.22 5.12
C GLY A 224 5.07 18.22 5.58
N SER A 225 4.10 17.97 4.70
CA SER A 225 2.68 18.06 5.02
C SER A 225 2.21 16.78 5.71
N TYR A 226 2.12 16.81 7.03
CA TYR A 226 1.61 15.72 7.85
C TYR A 226 0.12 15.93 8.16
N ALA A 227 -0.67 14.88 7.96
CA ALA A 227 -2.10 14.90 8.23
C ALA A 227 -2.55 13.68 9.04
N ILE A 228 -3.44 13.94 10.00
CA ILE A 228 -4.19 12.93 10.76
C ILE A 228 -5.65 13.05 10.36
N HIS A 229 -6.21 11.97 9.83
CA HIS A 229 -7.63 11.90 9.51
C HIS A 229 -8.32 10.86 10.39
N ARG A 230 -9.14 11.32 11.33
CA ARG A 230 -9.99 10.47 12.18
C ARG A 230 -11.36 10.31 11.53
N MET A 231 -11.91 9.10 11.55
CA MET A 231 -13.23 8.85 10.94
C MET A 231 -14.31 9.74 11.55
N GLY A 232 -15.16 10.31 10.69
CA GLY A 232 -16.23 11.23 11.10
C GLY A 232 -15.77 12.66 11.46
N GLY A 233 -14.46 12.94 11.44
CA GLY A 233 -13.88 14.25 11.77
C GLY A 233 -13.20 14.94 10.59
N ALA A 234 -12.90 16.23 10.78
CA ALA A 234 -12.02 16.97 9.87
C ALA A 234 -10.57 16.46 9.97
N SER A 235 -9.81 16.53 8.87
CA SER A 235 -8.38 16.22 8.93
C SER A 235 -7.61 17.31 9.64
N GLU A 236 -6.80 16.94 10.63
CA GLU A 236 -5.81 17.80 11.26
C GLU A 236 -4.54 17.80 10.40
N ARG A 237 -3.99 18.98 10.10
CA ARG A 237 -2.78 19.12 9.28
C ARG A 237 -1.76 19.99 9.99
N ARG A 238 -0.49 19.60 9.92
CA ARG A 238 0.66 20.42 10.33
C ARG A 238 1.78 20.28 9.31
N GLU A 239 2.51 21.37 9.11
CA GLU A 239 3.71 21.37 8.30
C GLU A 239 4.92 21.04 9.16
N ILE A 240 5.77 20.13 8.69
CA ILE A 240 7.04 19.75 9.31
C ILE A 240 8.15 20.36 8.47
N THR A 241 8.88 21.29 9.07
CA THR A 241 9.95 22.04 8.39
C THR A 241 11.35 21.68 8.88
N ASP A 242 11.45 20.83 9.91
CA ASP A 242 12.73 20.37 10.47
C ASP A 242 13.00 18.90 10.10
N PRO A 243 14.17 18.57 9.51
CA PRO A 243 14.48 17.20 9.08
C PRO A 243 14.52 16.19 10.23
N GLU A 244 14.99 16.58 11.41
CA GLU A 244 15.07 15.67 12.56
C GLU A 244 13.68 15.38 13.12
N ALA A 245 12.82 16.41 13.24
CA ALA A 245 11.42 16.23 13.60
C ALA A 245 10.67 15.34 12.60
N LEU A 246 10.99 15.40 11.30
CA LEU A 246 10.41 14.50 10.30
C LEU A 246 10.91 13.07 10.50
N ILE A 247 12.20 12.86 10.74
CA ILE A 247 12.77 11.52 11.00
C ILE A 247 12.19 10.91 12.26
N GLU A 248 12.00 11.70 13.32
CA GLU A 248 11.31 11.29 14.54
C GLU A 248 9.85 10.91 14.27
N LEU A 249 9.14 11.72 13.48
CA LEU A 249 7.78 11.42 13.05
C LEU A 249 7.66 10.09 12.29
N LEU A 250 8.61 9.81 11.38
CA LEU A 250 8.69 8.53 10.65
C LEU A 250 8.84 7.35 11.61
N ARG A 251 9.64 7.51 12.66
CA ARG A 251 9.87 6.47 13.68
C ARG A 251 8.64 6.25 14.57
N GLU A 252 8.12 7.33 15.16
CA GLU A 252 7.10 7.23 16.21
C GLU A 252 5.71 6.94 15.65
N THR A 253 5.29 7.67 14.60
CA THR A 253 3.94 7.54 14.05
C THR A 253 3.89 6.44 13.00
N PHE A 254 4.86 6.42 12.08
CA PHE A 254 4.84 5.47 10.97
C PHE A 254 5.55 4.14 11.28
N GLY A 255 6.24 4.04 12.42
CA GLY A 255 6.93 2.80 12.81
C GLY A 255 8.09 2.44 11.88
N ILE A 256 8.66 3.42 11.19
CA ILE A 256 9.71 3.22 10.19
C ILE A 256 11.08 3.48 10.84
N GLN A 257 11.94 2.47 10.84
CA GLN A 257 13.37 2.68 11.07
C GLN A 257 13.96 3.38 9.83
N VAL A 258 14.43 4.61 10.00
CA VAL A 258 15.00 5.37 8.89
C VAL A 258 16.45 4.91 8.68
N PRO A 259 16.80 4.38 7.49
CA PRO A 259 18.16 3.91 7.25
C PRO A 259 19.15 5.10 7.25
N GLU A 260 20.32 4.88 7.82
CA GLU A 260 21.43 5.83 7.75
C GLU A 260 21.99 5.87 6.33
N HIS A 261 21.48 6.80 5.51
CA HIS A 261 21.92 6.98 4.13
C HIS A 261 22.14 8.48 3.85
N PRO A 262 23.35 8.90 3.45
CA PRO A 262 23.67 10.33 3.26
C PRO A 262 22.72 11.05 2.30
N THR A 263 22.31 10.39 1.21
CA THR A 263 21.38 10.98 0.24
C THR A 263 19.96 11.08 0.76
N LEU A 264 19.54 10.21 1.69
CA LEU A 264 18.17 10.21 2.21
C LEU A 264 17.91 11.44 3.08
N ARG A 265 18.82 11.74 4.02
CA ARG A 265 18.69 12.91 4.89
C ARG A 265 18.72 14.21 4.08
N ALA A 266 19.61 14.30 3.09
CA ALA A 266 19.66 15.44 2.16
C ALA A 266 18.38 15.56 1.32
N ALA A 267 17.83 14.44 0.82
CA ALA A 267 16.58 14.44 0.08
C ALA A 267 15.40 14.90 0.95
N ILE A 268 15.31 14.44 2.20
CA ILE A 268 14.30 14.88 3.16
C ILE A 268 14.39 16.39 3.39
N ALA A 269 15.59 16.91 3.70
CA ALA A 269 15.78 18.33 3.94
C ALA A 269 15.31 19.18 2.76
N ARG A 270 15.72 18.82 1.54
CA ARG A 270 15.28 19.52 0.30
C ARG A 270 13.77 19.48 0.09
N LEU A 271 13.10 18.38 0.47
CA LEU A 271 11.67 18.20 0.21
C LEU A 271 10.77 19.00 1.17
N ILE A 272 11.30 19.40 2.32
CA ILE A 272 10.56 20.16 3.35
C ILE A 272 10.98 21.63 3.44
N GLU A 273 11.91 22.07 2.58
CA GLU A 273 12.26 23.48 2.45
C GLU A 273 11.01 24.29 2.04
N PRO A 274 10.71 25.41 2.73
CA PRO A 274 9.64 26.30 2.33
C PRO A 274 9.86 26.78 0.88
N LYS A 275 8.81 26.71 0.07
CA LYS A 275 8.81 27.28 -1.29
C LYS A 275 8.54 28.77 -1.27
#